data_AF-A0A7K7FM29-F1
#
_entry.id   AF-A0A7K7FM29-F1
#
_cell.length_a   1.000
_cell.length_b   1.000
_cell.length_c   1.000
_cell.angle_alpha   90.00
_cell.angle_beta   90.00
_cell.angle_gamma   90.00
#
_symmetry.space_group_name_H-M   'P 1'
#
loop_
_entity.id
_entity.type
_entity.pdbx_description
1 polymer ?
#
loop_
_entity_poly.entity_id
_entity_poly.type
_entity_poly.pdbx_seq_one_letter_code
_entity_poly.pdbx_strand_id
1 'polypeptide(L)'
;YPFMCYVCQEQESNKNCLTISMCAKEDKYCVTVRNTIGTKPNKPIYVISKMCSPTCPATSQQQNQTYQRVSCCEKPLCNVNGVSSKQSNYGVMSLGVLTTIAYIFACGL
;
A
#
# COMPACT_ATOMS: atom_id res chain seq x y z
N TYR A 1 -16.56 7.65 11.55
CA TYR A 1 -15.11 7.74 11.77
C TYR A 1 -14.50 8.65 10.72
N PRO A 2 -13.55 9.55 11.07
CA PRO A 2 -12.86 10.37 10.09
C PRO A 2 -12.01 9.47 9.17
N PHE A 3 -12.15 9.64 7.86
CA PHE A 3 -11.26 9.00 6.89
C PHE A 3 -9.96 9.81 6.81
N MET A 4 -8.82 9.14 6.96
CA MET A 4 -7.50 9.78 7.00
C MET A 4 -6.56 9.01 6.10
N CYS A 5 -5.66 9.74 5.44
CA CYS A 5 -4.65 9.16 4.57
C CYS A 5 -3.30 9.81 4.85
N TYR A 6 -2.23 9.11 4.45
CA TYR A 6 -0.96 9.80 4.24
C TYR A 6 -1.05 10.65 2.99
N VAL A 7 -0.55 11.88 3.04
CA VAL A 7 -0.51 12.83 1.94
C VAL A 7 0.89 13.38 1.76
N CYS A 8 1.29 13.60 0.51
CA CYS A 8 2.51 14.28 0.17
C CYS A 8 2.50 14.61 -1.33
N GLN A 9 3.37 15.54 -1.73
CA GLN A 9 3.60 15.85 -3.13
C GLN A 9 5.07 15.57 -3.48
N GLU A 10 5.26 14.75 -4.52
CA GLU A 10 6.52 14.56 -5.27
C GLU A 10 7.76 14.27 -4.40
N GLN A 11 7.61 13.35 -3.44
CA GLN A 11 8.71 12.94 -2.56
C GLN A 11 9.50 11.76 -3.16
N GLU A 12 10.83 11.83 -3.13
CA GLU A 12 11.70 10.74 -3.62
C GLU A 12 11.67 9.50 -2.70
N SER A 13 11.34 9.68 -1.42
CA SER A 13 11.33 8.62 -0.42
C SER A 13 9.96 8.50 0.25
N ASN A 14 9.50 7.27 0.41
CA ASN A 14 8.26 6.99 1.15
C ASN A 14 8.34 7.49 2.59
N LYS A 15 9.53 7.48 3.22
CA LYS A 15 9.70 7.97 4.59
C LYS A 15 9.36 9.45 4.74
N ASN A 16 9.60 10.24 3.68
CA ASN A 16 9.28 11.67 3.64
C ASN A 16 7.84 11.93 3.17
N CYS A 17 7.09 10.87 2.85
CA CYS A 17 5.74 10.92 2.30
C CYS A 17 4.72 10.29 3.26
N LEU A 18 4.82 10.65 4.55
CA LEU A 18 3.99 10.10 5.63
C LEU A 18 3.31 11.20 6.47
N THR A 19 2.98 12.33 5.86
CA THR A 19 2.17 13.36 6.53
C THR A 19 0.73 12.90 6.62
N ILE A 20 0.15 12.89 7.82
CA ILE A 20 -1.26 12.49 8.01
C ILE A 20 -2.16 13.67 7.68
N SER A 21 -3.23 13.44 6.92
CA SER A 21 -4.29 14.43 6.68
C SER A 21 -5.67 13.81 6.85
N MET A 22 -6.61 14.61 7.37
CA MET A 22 -8.03 14.29 7.30
C MET A 22 -8.51 14.50 5.86
N CYS A 23 -9.28 13.56 5.34
CA CYS A 23 -9.85 13.62 4.01
C CYS A 23 -11.23 14.32 4.01
N ALA A 24 -11.69 14.75 2.84
CA ALA A 24 -13.03 15.31 2.66
C ALA A 24 -14.11 14.24 2.91
N LYS A 25 -15.37 14.68 3.08
CA LYS A 25 -16.48 13.76 3.35
C LYS A 25 -16.79 12.86 2.15
N GLU A 26 -16.60 13.36 0.93
CA GLU A 26 -16.74 12.59 -0.30
C GLU A 26 -15.59 11.62 -0.56
N ASP A 27 -14.43 11.79 0.09
CA ASP A 27 -13.25 10.95 -0.13
C ASP A 27 -13.42 9.56 0.47
N LYS A 28 -13.12 8.54 -0.33
CA LYS A 28 -13.22 7.13 0.05
C LYS A 28 -11.92 6.35 -0.15
N TYR A 29 -10.97 6.93 -0.87
CA TYR A 29 -9.73 6.29 -1.25
C TYR A 29 -8.51 7.09 -0.81
N CYS A 30 -7.55 6.39 -0.22
CA CYS A 30 -6.17 6.87 -0.16
C CYS A 30 -5.48 6.46 -1.46
N VAL A 31 -5.06 7.44 -2.26
CA VAL A 31 -4.39 7.23 -3.53
C VAL A 31 -2.88 7.42 -3.34
N THR A 32 -2.09 6.52 -3.91
CA THR A 32 -0.64 6.65 -4.04
C THR A 32 -0.27 6.61 -5.52
N VAL A 33 0.41 7.64 -5.97
CA VAL A 33 0.92 7.78 -7.33
C VAL A 33 2.44 7.71 -7.27
N ARG A 34 3.05 6.86 -8.10
CA ARG A 34 4.49 6.87 -8.35
C ARG A 34 4.74 7.27 -9.80
N ASN A 35 5.45 8.37 -10.00
CA ASN A 35 5.86 8.86 -11.32
C ASN A 35 7.36 8.66 -11.51
N THR A 36 7.76 8.27 -12.72
CA THR A 36 9.17 8.22 -13.11
C THR A 36 9.56 9.58 -13.68
N ILE A 37 10.47 10.32 -13.04
CA ILE A 37 10.88 11.67 -13.46
C ILE A 37 12.20 11.69 -14.23
N GLY A 38 12.85 10.53 -14.39
CA GLY A 38 14.06 10.41 -15.16
C GLY A 38 14.79 9.10 -14.90
N THR A 39 15.97 8.98 -15.51
CA THR A 39 16.79 7.77 -15.43
C THR A 39 18.25 8.18 -15.21
N LYS A 40 18.83 7.79 -14.08
CA LYS A 40 20.30 7.79 -13.90
C LYS A 40 20.85 6.57 -14.67
N PRO A 41 22.15 6.55 -15.03
CA PRO A 41 22.74 5.53 -15.92
C PRO A 41 22.36 4.07 -15.62
N ASN A 42 22.01 3.71 -14.37
CA ASN A 42 21.53 2.37 -14.01
C ASN A 42 20.30 2.35 -13.07
N LYS A 43 19.57 3.47 -12.88
CA LYS A 43 18.43 3.51 -11.94
C LYS A 43 17.36 4.54 -12.32
N PRO A 44 16.08 4.13 -12.46
CA PRO A 44 14.99 5.08 -12.62
C PRO A 44 14.82 5.92 -11.35
N ILE A 45 14.69 7.23 -11.51
CA ILE A 45 14.31 8.15 -10.44
C ILE A 45 12.78 8.23 -10.43
N TYR A 46 12.19 7.96 -9.27
CA TYR A 46 10.76 8.06 -9.09
C TYR A 46 10.43 9.01 -7.95
N VAL A 47 9.29 9.69 -8.10
CA VAL A 47 8.67 10.50 -7.05
C VAL A 47 7.34 9.88 -6.65
N ILE A 48 6.95 10.08 -5.41
CA ILE A 48 5.75 9.54 -4.80
C ILE A 48 4.87 10.72 -4.41
N SER A 49 3.59 10.66 -4.80
CA SER A 49 2.55 11.55 -4.32
C SER A 49 1.46 10.71 -3.66
N LYS A 50 0.93 11.19 -2.54
CA LYS A 50 -0.18 10.55 -1.83
C LYS A 50 -1.27 11.58 -1.56
N MET A 51 -2.52 11.18 -1.69
CA MET A 51 -3.67 12.09 -1.58
C MET A 51 -4.94 11.33 -1.18
N CYS A 52 -5.93 12.08 -0.70
CA CYS A 52 -7.30 11.61 -0.58
C CYS A 52 -8.01 11.77 -1.93
N SER A 53 -8.96 10.90 -2.24
CA SER A 53 -9.78 11.02 -3.44
C SER A 53 -11.17 10.36 -3.28
N PRO A 54 -12.22 10.90 -3.93
CA PRO A 54 -13.54 10.26 -3.96
C PRO A 54 -13.59 9.05 -4.90
N THR A 55 -12.64 8.94 -5.83
CA THR A 55 -12.55 7.85 -6.81
C THR A 55 -11.12 7.33 -6.90
N CYS A 56 -10.94 6.08 -7.32
CA CYS A 56 -9.62 5.55 -7.62
C CYS A 56 -9.33 5.73 -9.13
N PRO A 57 -8.40 6.62 -9.53
CA PRO A 57 -8.08 6.80 -10.93
C PRO A 57 -7.41 5.55 -11.52
N ALA A 58 -7.94 5.06 -12.65
CA ALA A 58 -7.44 3.89 -13.35
C ALA A 58 -6.22 4.23 -14.22
N THR A 59 -5.10 4.61 -13.60
CA THR A 59 -3.87 4.93 -14.36
C THR A 59 -2.82 3.83 -14.20
N SER A 60 -3.10 2.72 -14.87
CA SER A 60 -2.09 1.82 -15.43
C SER A 60 -2.12 1.98 -16.95
N GLN A 61 -2.04 3.21 -17.45
CA GLN A 61 -1.96 3.47 -18.88
C GLN A 61 -0.55 3.92 -19.23
N GLN A 62 0.06 3.23 -20.19
CA GLN A 62 1.29 3.65 -20.86
C GLN A 62 0.98 4.86 -21.76
N GLN A 63 0.74 6.03 -21.19
CA GLN A 63 0.77 7.27 -21.97
C GLN A 63 2.23 7.71 -22.07
N ASN A 64 2.82 7.45 -23.24
CA ASN A 64 4.06 8.04 -23.75
C ASN A 64 5.15 8.30 -22.69
N GLN A 65 6.02 7.30 -22.53
CA GLN A 65 7.37 7.44 -21.97
C GLN A 65 7.47 7.72 -20.45
N THR A 66 6.37 7.90 -19.72
CA THR A 66 6.37 8.06 -18.26
C THR A 66 5.64 6.90 -17.58
N TYR A 67 6.38 5.97 -16.95
CA TYR A 67 5.77 4.90 -16.17
C TYR A 67 5.18 5.49 -14.89
N GLN A 68 3.87 5.76 -14.91
CA GLN A 68 3.06 6.14 -13.76
C GLN A 68 2.38 4.90 -13.18
N ARG A 69 2.51 4.70 -11.87
CA ARG A 69 1.89 3.60 -11.14
C ARG A 69 0.96 4.14 -10.08
N VAL A 70 -0.32 3.85 -10.19
CA VAL A 70 -1.35 4.27 -9.23
C VAL A 70 -1.80 3.07 -8.39
N SER A 71 -1.99 3.29 -7.08
CA SER A 71 -2.56 2.31 -6.15
C SER A 71 -3.53 3.01 -5.20
N CYS A 72 -4.65 2.35 -4.90
CA CYS A 72 -5.69 2.87 -4.02
C CYS A 72 -6.03 1.89 -2.90
N CYS A 73 -6.54 2.40 -1.79
CA CYS A 73 -7.08 1.59 -0.70
C CYS A 73 -8.09 2.41 0.13
N GLU A 74 -9.02 1.75 0.80
CA GLU A 74 -10.21 2.38 1.42
C GLU A 74 -10.18 2.37 2.97
N LYS A 75 -9.07 1.95 3.57
CA LYS A 75 -8.91 1.96 5.04
C LYS A 75 -8.16 3.20 5.50
N PRO A 76 -8.45 3.76 6.68
CA PRO A 76 -7.65 4.87 7.22
C PRO A 76 -6.16 4.52 7.27
N LEU A 77 -5.30 5.43 6.81
CA LEU A 77 -3.84 5.30 6.81
C LEU A 77 -3.30 4.07 6.05
N CYS A 78 -4.09 3.48 5.14
CA CYS A 78 -3.72 2.27 4.43
C CYS A 78 -2.55 2.46 3.45
N ASN A 79 -2.35 3.69 2.97
CA ASN A 79 -1.31 4.03 2.01
C ASN A 79 0.06 4.30 2.65
N VAL A 80 0.38 3.63 3.77
CA VAL A 80 1.68 3.76 4.47
C VAL A 80 2.86 3.31 3.60
N ASN A 81 2.64 2.30 2.74
CA ASN A 81 3.67 1.78 1.85
C ASN A 81 3.69 2.56 0.53
N GLY A 82 4.88 2.74 -0.03
CA GLY A 82 5.01 3.20 -1.42
C GLY A 82 4.49 2.13 -2.39
N VAL A 83 4.27 2.49 -3.66
CA VAL A 83 3.81 1.56 -4.72
C VAL A 83 4.88 0.52 -5.09
N SER A 84 5.40 -0.26 -4.14
CA SER A 84 6.47 -1.23 -4.35
C SER A 84 6.11 -2.25 -5.43
N SER A 85 7.02 -2.50 -6.37
CA SER A 85 6.84 -3.51 -7.44
C SER A 85 6.97 -4.95 -6.94
N LYS A 86 6.93 -5.16 -5.63
CA LYS A 86 6.90 -6.48 -5.00
C LYS A 86 5.63 -6.59 -4.19
N GLN A 87 4.76 -7.47 -4.67
CA GLN A 87 3.57 -7.98 -4.01
C GLN A 87 3.99 -8.51 -2.64
N SER A 88 3.85 -7.68 -1.61
CA SER A 88 4.17 -8.06 -0.24
C SER A 88 3.06 -8.99 0.23
N ASN A 89 3.34 -10.29 0.26
CA ASN A 89 2.48 -11.31 0.79
C ASN A 89 2.26 -11.08 2.30
N TYR A 90 1.23 -10.32 2.66
CA TYR A 90 0.72 -10.24 4.04
C TYR A 90 -0.44 -11.23 4.18
N GLY A 91 -0.08 -12.51 4.28
CA GLY A 91 -1.01 -13.62 4.51
C GLY A 91 -0.78 -14.25 5.88
N VAL A 92 -1.38 -13.66 6.91
CA VAL A 92 -1.89 -14.30 8.14
C VAL A 92 -0.92 -15.18 8.96
N MET A 93 -0.42 -14.61 10.06
CA MET A 93 0.03 -15.36 11.24
C MET A 93 -1.19 -16.09 11.85
N SER A 94 -1.27 -17.40 11.70
CA SER A 94 -2.28 -18.24 12.38
C SER A 94 -1.58 -19.13 13.39
N LEU A 95 -1.73 -18.84 14.68
CA LEU A 95 -1.35 -19.75 15.77
C LEU A 95 -2.37 -20.90 15.81
N GLY A 96 -2.00 -22.07 15.30
CA GLY A 96 -2.79 -23.30 15.43
C GLY A 96 -2.14 -24.24 16.44
N VAL A 97 -2.45 -24.08 17.72
CA VAL A 97 -2.16 -25.09 18.74
C VAL A 97 -3.21 -26.19 18.61
N LEU A 98 -2.86 -27.31 17.99
CA LEU A 98 -3.69 -28.51 18.02
C LEU A 98 -3.20 -29.44 19.13
N THR A 99 -4.03 -29.53 20.17
CA THR A 99 -3.93 -30.41 21.32
C THR A 99 -4.21 -31.87 20.92
N THR A 100 -3.18 -32.63 20.55
CA THR A 100 -3.28 -34.09 20.35
C THR A 100 -2.49 -34.85 21.41
N ILE A 101 -2.99 -34.89 22.65
CA ILE A 101 -2.51 -35.83 23.68
C ILE A 101 -3.68 -36.57 24.38
N ALA A 102 -4.85 -36.63 23.75
CA ALA A 102 -5.97 -37.42 24.27
C ALA A 102 -6.03 -38.86 23.70
N TYR A 103 -5.23 -39.20 22.68
CA TYR A 103 -5.31 -40.51 22.01
C TYR A 103 -4.31 -41.57 22.48
N ILE A 104 -3.28 -41.20 23.26
CA ILE A 104 -2.30 -42.18 23.75
C ILE A 104 -2.85 -43.01 24.92
N PHE A 105 -3.76 -42.46 25.72
CA PHE A 105 -4.29 -43.16 26.90
C PHE A 105 -5.48 -44.11 26.64
N ALA A 106 -6.03 -44.15 25.43
CA ALA A 106 -7.20 -44.99 25.10
C ALA A 106 -6.88 -46.24 24.25
N CYS A 107 -5.67 -46.36 23.71
CA CYS A 107 -5.26 -47.51 22.88
C CYS A 107 -3.87 -48.09 23.25
N GLY A 108 -3.30 -47.70 24.39
CA GLY A 108 -2.04 -48.26 24.89
C GLY A 108 -2.29 -49.22 26.04
N LEU A 109 -2.15 -50.51 25.72
CA LEU A 109 -2.08 -51.71 26.54
C LEU A 109 -1.54 -51.54 27.98
#